data_AF-A0A355DQZ0-F1
#
_entry.id   AF-A0A355DQZ0-F1
#
_cell.length_a   1.000
_cell.length_b   1.000
_cell.length_c   1.000
_cell.angle_alpha   90.00
_cell.angle_beta   90.00
_cell.angle_gamma   90.00
#
_symmetry.space_group_name_H-M   'P 1'
#
loop_
_entity.id
_entity.type
_entity.pdbx_description
1 polymer ?
#
loop_
_entity_poly.entity_id
_entity_poly.type
_entity_poly.pdbx_seq_one_letter_code
_entity_poly.pdbx_strand_id
1 'polypeptide(L)' 'RRVWIPKPGSPEPRPLGIPTIADRALQALVKAALEPEWEAKFEPNSYGFRPGRACHDA' A
#
# COMPACT_ATOMS: atom_id res chain seq x y z
N ARG A 1 -6.60 -9.66 -13.09
CA ARG A 1 -5.70 -9.77 -14.28
C ARG A 1 -4.25 -9.63 -13.84
N ARG A 2 -3.31 -10.42 -14.39
CA ARG A 2 -1.87 -10.27 -14.09
C ARG A 2 -1.17 -9.41 -15.13
N VAL A 3 -0.34 -8.47 -14.69
CA VAL A 3 0.48 -7.59 -15.53
C VAL A 3 1.92 -7.62 -15.02
N TRP A 4 2.89 -7.86 -15.89
CA TRP A 4 4.31 -7.84 -15.52
C TRP A 4 4.89 -6.46 -15.79
N ILE A 5 5.62 -5.91 -14.83
CA ILE A 5 6.29 -4.61 -14.97
C ILE A 5 7.78 -4.74 -14.57
N PRO A 6 8.68 -3.93 -15.16
CA PRO A 6 10.08 -3.89 -14.74
C PRO A 6 10.20 -3.54 -13.25
N LYS A 7 11.14 -4.19 -12.55
CA LYS A 7 11.48 -3.88 -11.17
C LYS A 7 12.82 -3.13 -11.16
N PRO A 8 12.88 -1.89 -10.63
CA PRO A 8 14.15 -1.18 -10.51
C PRO A 8 15.19 -2.00 -9.75
N GLY A 9 16.42 -2.06 -10.27
CA GLY A 9 17.53 -2.78 -9.63
C GLY A 9 17.45 -4.30 -9.70
N SER A 10 16.57 -4.88 -10.52
CA SER A 10 16.45 -6.34 -10.67
C SER A 10 16.23 -6.73 -12.13
N PRO A 11 16.85 -7.84 -12.60
CA PRO A 11 16.59 -8.40 -13.92
C PRO A 11 15.22 -9.09 -14.01
N GLU A 12 14.62 -9.45 -12.87
CA GLU A 12 13.33 -10.13 -12.82
C GLU A 12 12.17 -9.12 -12.79
N PRO A 13 11.17 -9.25 -13.68
CA PRO A 13 9.99 -8.40 -13.64
C PRO A 13 9.11 -8.74 -12.44
N ARG A 14 8.36 -7.77 -11.91
CA ARG A 14 7.38 -8.01 -10.83
C ARG A 14 5.96 -8.17 -11.40
N PRO A 15 5.17 -9.14 -10.91
CA PRO A 15 3.80 -9.33 -11.36
C PRO A 15 2.82 -8.50 -10.51
N LEU A 16 2.10 -7.57 -11.12
CA LEU A 16 0.96 -6.85 -10.53
C LEU A 16 -0.34 -7.61 -10.72
N GLY A 17 -1.08 -7.82 -9.62
CA GLY A 17 -2.47 -8.28 -9.64
C GLY A 17 -3.40 -7.08 -9.65
N ILE A 18 -4.07 -6.81 -10.77
CA ILE A 18 -5.03 -5.70 -10.89
C ILE A 18 -6.43 -6.26 -10.62
N PRO A 19 -7.10 -5.85 -9.51
CA PRO A 19 -8.49 -6.21 -9.21
C PRO A 19 -9.48 -5.48 -10.11
N THR A 20 -10.75 -5.91 -10.12
CA THR A 20 -11.81 -5.17 -10.81
C THR A 20 -12.06 -3.81 -10.15
N ILE A 21 -12.79 -2.90 -10.81
CA ILE A 21 -13.11 -1.60 -10.20
C ILE A 21 -13.95 -1.77 -8.93
N ALA A 22 -14.88 -2.72 -8.92
CA ALA A 22 -15.70 -3.03 -7.75
C ALA A 22 -14.84 -3.49 -6.57
N ASP A 23 -13.89 -4.42 -6.81
CA ASP A 23 -13.00 -4.90 -5.76
C ASP A 23 -12.12 -3.77 -5.20
N ARG A 24 -11.62 -2.87 -6.04
CA ARG A 24 -10.82 -1.72 -5.58
C ARG A 24 -11.64 -0.76 -4.73
N ALA A 25 -12.91 -0.53 -5.07
CA ALA A 25 -13.80 0.30 -4.26
C ALA A 25 -14.06 -0.33 -2.89
N LEU A 26 -14.30 -1.64 -2.84
CA LEU A 26 -14.48 -2.38 -1.57
C LEU A 26 -13.19 -2.37 -0.73
N GLN A 27 -12.02 -2.56 -1.34
CA GLN A 27 -10.74 -2.44 -0.64
C GLN A 27 -10.51 -1.04 -0.07
N ALA A 28 -10.87 0.01 -0.82
CA ALA A 28 -10.76 1.39 -0.35
C ALA A 28 -11.69 1.66 0.85
N LEU A 29 -12.92 1.13 0.82
CA LEU A 29 -13.85 1.20 1.95
C LEU A 29 -13.28 0.54 3.20
N VAL A 30 -12.74 -0.68 3.06
CA VAL A 30 -12.10 -1.40 4.18
C VAL A 30 -10.89 -0.63 4.72
N LYS A 31 -10.03 -0.08 3.84
CA LYS A 31 -8.90 0.75 4.25
C LYS A 31 -9.37 1.95 5.09
N ALA A 32 -10.37 2.69 4.62
CA ALA A 32 -10.89 3.87 5.31
C ALA A 32 -11.46 3.52 6.71
N ALA A 33 -12.04 2.33 6.86
CA ALA A 33 -12.58 1.87 8.14
C ALA A 33 -11.47 1.47 9.14
N LEU A 34 -10.39 0.83 8.67
CA LEU A 34 -9.33 0.29 9.54
C LEU A 34 -8.19 1.29 9.82
N GLU A 35 -7.88 2.17 8.88
CA GLU A 35 -6.72 3.08 8.97
C GLU A 35 -6.67 3.91 10.28
N PRO A 36 -7.78 4.50 10.80
CA PRO A 36 -7.72 5.29 12.03
C PRO A 36 -7.32 4.48 13.28
N GLU A 37 -7.85 3.25 13.41
CA GLU A 37 -7.59 2.40 14.57
C GLU A 37 -6.14 1.89 14.58
N TRP A 38 -5.59 1.59 13.41
CA TRP A 38 -4.20 1.16 13.29
C TRP A 38 -3.22 2.32 13.48
N GLU A 39 -3.54 3.50 12.94
CA GLU A 39 -2.70 4.69 13.11
C GLU A 39 -2.54 5.07 14.59
N ALA A 40 -3.60 4.92 15.40
CA ALA A 40 -3.56 5.15 16.85
C ALA A 40 -2.64 4.17 17.61
N LYS A 41 -2.34 3.00 17.04
CA LYS A 41 -1.57 1.92 17.67
C LYS A 41 -0.18 1.70 17.06
N PHE A 42 0.10 2.31 15.91
CA PHE A 42 1.36 2.10 15.20
C PHE A 42 2.56 2.58 16.01
N GLU A 43 3.67 1.86 15.87
CA GLU A 43 4.94 2.21 16.53
C GLU A 43 5.43 3.60 16.07
N PRO A 44 5.94 4.46 16.99
CA PRO A 44 6.29 5.83 16.65
C PRO A 44 7.39 6.00 15.60
N ASN A 45 8.34 5.06 15.47
CA ASN A 45 9.42 5.06 14.49
C ASN A 45 9.11 4.20 13.25
N SER A 46 7.84 3.90 13.00
CA SER A 46 7.37 3.25 11.79
C SER A 46 6.89 4.32 10.79
N TYR A 47 7.43 4.32 9.57
CA TYR A 47 7.19 5.38 8.58
C TYR A 47 6.50 4.92 7.30
N GLY A 48 6.70 3.66 6.91
CA GLY A 48 6.21 3.13 5.64
C GLY A 48 4.69 3.08 5.57
N PHE A 49 4.12 3.56 4.46
CA PHE A 49 2.69 3.46 4.11
C PHE A 49 1.72 4.12 5.09
N ARG A 50 2.19 5.09 5.89
CA ARG A 50 1.36 5.80 6.87
C ARG A 50 0.93 7.18 6.38
N PRO A 51 -0.29 7.64 6.72
CA PRO A 51 -0.71 9.00 6.44
C PRO A 51 0.15 10.00 7.22
N GLY A 52 0.56 11.10 6.57
CA GLY A 52 1.32 12.18 7.23
C GLY A 52 2.77 11.86 7.58
N ARG A 53 3.33 10.74 7.10
CA ARG A 53 4.75 10.37 7.27
C ARG A 53 5.41 10.13 5.93
N ALA A 54 6.63 10.65 5.75
CA ALA A 54 7.40 10.57 4.51
C ALA A 54 8.73 9.84 4.72
N CYS A 55 9.40 9.47 3.62
CA CYS A 55 10.72 8.84 3.66
C CYS A 55 11.81 9.73 4.27
N HIS A 56 11.61 11.05 4.30
CA HIS A 56 12.56 11.99 4.91
C HIS A 56 12.43 12.07 6.44
N ASP A 57 11.32 11.58 7.00
CA ASP A 57 11.10 11.55 8.45
C ASP A 57 11.77 10.32 9.11
N ALA A 58 12.13 9.31 8.30
CA ALA A 58 12.72 8.04 8.71
C ALA A 58 14.25 8.11 8.82
#